data_AF-A0A163DCG0-F1
#
_entry.id   AF-A0A163DCG0-F1
#
_cell.length_a   1.000
_cell.length_b   1.000
_cell.length_c   1.000
_cell.angle_alpha   90.00
_cell.angle_beta   90.00
_cell.angle_gamma   90.00
#
_symmetry.space_group_name_H-M   'P 1'
#
loop_
_entity.id
_entity.type
_entity.pdbx_description
1 polymer ?
#
loop_
_entity_poly.entity_id
_entity_poly.type
_entity_poly.pdbx_seq_one_letter_code
_entity_poly.pdbx_strand_id
1 'polypeptide(L)'
;MPSQRTGNNQQAVAKVINHQTIWAYTDLLLHEIGPGLDDGFAEEGLSLSSQWQTPPLWGLAMTQTQRVNRQASFLHDGRACSIEEAIIWNAGEATTA
;
A
#
# COMPACT_ATOMS: atom_id res chain seq x y z
N MET A 1 -10.79 -9.39 7.87
CA MET A 1 -9.62 -8.59 7.43
C MET A 1 -8.39 -9.46 7.56
N PRO A 2 -7.52 -9.54 6.53
CA PRO A 2 -6.32 -10.36 6.58
C PRO A 2 -5.39 -9.85 7.71
N SER A 3 -4.75 -10.81 8.40
CA SER A 3 -3.71 -10.54 9.40
C SER A 3 -2.41 -11.21 8.95
N GLN A 4 -1.27 -10.54 9.15
CA GLN A 4 0.03 -11.17 8.97
C GLN A 4 0.67 -11.48 10.33
N ARG A 5 1.59 -12.45 10.34
CA ARG A 5 2.44 -12.72 11.50
C ARG A 5 3.90 -12.52 11.12
N THR A 6 4.60 -11.69 11.86
CA THR A 6 6.04 -11.48 11.63
C THR A 6 6.81 -12.78 11.87
N GLY A 7 7.92 -12.93 11.14
CA GLY A 7 8.79 -14.10 11.23
C GLY A 7 9.51 -14.22 12.58
N ASN A 8 10.34 -15.26 12.68
CA ASN A 8 11.26 -15.46 13.79
C ASN A 8 12.70 -15.25 13.29
N ASN A 9 13.23 -14.04 13.48
CA ASN A 9 14.61 -13.74 13.13
C ASN A 9 15.42 -13.45 14.39
N GLN A 10 16.39 -14.31 14.68
CA GLN A 10 17.29 -14.14 15.84
C GLN A 10 18.23 -12.94 15.69
N GLN A 11 18.45 -12.47 14.46
CA GLN A 11 19.25 -11.30 14.12
C GLN A 11 18.39 -10.03 13.93
N ALA A 12 17.09 -10.08 14.24
CA ALA A 12 16.24 -8.89 14.16
C ALA A 12 16.78 -7.77 15.05
N VAL A 13 16.79 -6.53 14.53
CA VAL A 13 17.24 -5.33 15.25
C VAL A 13 16.57 -5.21 16.61
N ALA A 14 15.29 -5.56 16.70
CA ALA A 14 14.55 -5.64 17.95
C ALA A 14 13.83 -6.98 18.06
N LYS A 15 14.30 -7.87 18.95
CA LYS A 15 13.69 -9.21 19.16
C LYS A 15 12.20 -9.18 19.47
N VAL A 16 11.70 -8.07 20.03
CA VAL A 16 10.28 -7.87 20.35
C VAL A 16 9.37 -7.95 19.12
N ILE A 17 9.89 -7.70 17.91
CA ILE A 17 9.07 -7.76 16.69
C ILE A 17 8.81 -9.18 16.21
N ASN A 18 9.45 -10.20 16.78
CA ASN A 18 9.23 -11.59 16.38
C ASN A 18 7.82 -12.06 16.79
N HIS A 19 7.19 -12.88 15.95
CA HIS A 19 5.91 -13.54 16.25
C HIS A 19 4.72 -12.60 16.54
N GLN A 20 4.81 -11.35 16.12
CA GLN A 20 3.75 -10.36 16.30
C GLN A 20 2.66 -10.57 15.26
N THR A 21 1.41 -10.54 15.72
CA THR A 21 0.26 -10.47 14.81
C THR A 21 -0.03 -9.01 14.51
N ILE A 22 -0.11 -8.69 13.23
CA ILE A 22 -0.38 -7.33 12.76
C ILE A 22 -1.61 -7.31 11.84
N TRP A 23 -2.29 -6.18 11.82
CA TRP A 23 -3.41 -5.89 10.95
C TRP A 23 -3.04 -4.67 10.10
N ALA A 24 -2.34 -4.93 9.00
CA ALA A 24 -1.87 -3.89 8.09
C ALA A 24 -2.95 -3.43 7.09
N TYR A 25 -4.15 -4.01 7.13
CA TYR A 25 -5.26 -3.73 6.21
C TYR A 25 -4.87 -3.87 4.73
N THR A 26 -4.05 -4.88 4.43
CA THR A 26 -3.62 -5.28 3.09
C THR A 26 -3.39 -6.79 3.10
N ASP A 27 -3.54 -7.45 1.96
CA ASP A 27 -3.14 -8.85 1.74
C ASP A 27 -1.73 -8.98 1.12
N LEU A 28 -1.10 -7.85 0.75
CA LEU A 28 0.21 -7.78 0.10
C LEU A 28 0.26 -8.49 -1.27
N LEU A 29 -0.88 -8.63 -1.96
CA LEU A 29 -0.92 -9.18 -3.31
C LEU A 29 -0.84 -8.07 -4.37
N LEU A 30 -0.55 -8.45 -5.61
CA LEU A 30 -0.66 -7.58 -6.78
C LEU A 30 -2.12 -7.52 -7.23
N HIS A 31 -2.59 -6.32 -7.57
CA HIS A 31 -3.95 -6.06 -8.03
C HIS A 31 -3.94 -5.29 -9.34
N GLU A 32 -4.87 -5.57 -10.23
CA GLU A 32 -5.10 -4.74 -11.41
C GLU A 32 -5.69 -3.39 -11.01
N ILE A 33 -4.92 -2.31 -11.19
CA ILE A 33 -5.35 -0.93 -10.89
C ILE A 33 -6.14 -0.28 -12.04
N GLY A 34 -6.20 -0.96 -13.19
CA GLY A 34 -6.95 -0.54 -14.37
C GLY A 34 -6.21 0.48 -15.25
N PRO A 35 -6.62 0.60 -16.52
CA PRO A 35 -5.87 1.33 -17.55
C PRO A 35 -5.75 2.84 -17.29
N GLY A 36 -6.65 3.44 -16.50
CA GLY A 36 -6.57 4.86 -16.14
C GLY A 36 -5.50 5.18 -15.10
N LEU A 37 -4.99 4.14 -14.41
CA LEU A 37 -3.92 4.23 -13.44
C LEU A 37 -2.62 3.59 -13.93
N ASP A 38 -2.60 2.91 -15.08
CA ASP A 38 -1.36 2.36 -15.65
C ASP A 38 -0.45 3.48 -16.18
N ASP A 39 0.70 3.68 -15.54
CA ASP A 39 1.71 4.67 -15.92
C ASP A 39 2.76 4.12 -16.92
N GLY A 40 2.63 2.85 -17.30
CA GLY A 40 3.53 2.15 -18.22
C GLY A 40 4.80 1.62 -17.55
N PHE A 41 4.95 1.76 -16.22
CA PHE A 41 6.09 1.24 -15.48
C PHE A 41 5.67 0.01 -14.65
N ALA A 42 6.26 -1.14 -14.97
CA ALA A 42 6.12 -2.32 -14.15
C ALA A 42 7.02 -2.20 -12.91
N GLU A 43 6.45 -2.51 -11.74
CA GLU A 43 7.20 -2.72 -10.50
C GLU A 43 8.11 -3.95 -10.61
N GLU A 44 9.09 -4.06 -9.71
CA GLU A 44 10.08 -5.14 -9.73
C GLU A 44 9.47 -6.56 -9.82
N GLY A 45 10.15 -7.45 -10.53
CA GLY A 45 9.79 -8.87 -10.61
C GLY A 45 8.90 -9.21 -11.81
N LEU A 46 7.71 -9.76 -11.53
CA LEU A 46 6.77 -10.31 -12.53
C LEU A 46 5.48 -9.48 -12.66
N SER A 47 5.47 -8.24 -12.19
CA SER A 47 4.30 -7.37 -12.29
C SER A 47 4.08 -6.91 -13.74
N LEU A 48 2.81 -6.74 -14.14
CA LEU A 48 2.47 -5.90 -15.28
C LEU A 48 2.46 -4.42 -14.84
N SER A 49 2.59 -3.48 -15.77
CA SER A 49 2.52 -2.04 -15.45
C SER A 49 1.15 -1.63 -14.86
N SER A 50 0.09 -2.36 -15.20
CA SER A 50 -1.25 -2.20 -14.62
C SER A 50 -1.44 -2.92 -13.29
N GLN A 51 -0.40 -3.53 -12.72
CA GLN A 51 -0.48 -4.27 -11.47
C GLN A 51 0.29 -3.57 -10.36
N TRP A 52 -0.37 -3.41 -9.22
CA TRP A 52 0.23 -2.77 -8.07
C TRP A 52 -0.08 -3.49 -6.77
N GLN A 53 0.91 -3.54 -5.88
CA GLN A 53 0.72 -4.12 -4.56
C GLN A 53 0.05 -3.09 -3.65
N THR A 54 -1.06 -3.44 -3.00
CA THR A 54 -1.67 -2.56 -2.01
C THR A 54 -0.73 -2.40 -0.81
N PRO A 55 -0.14 -1.21 -0.56
CA PRO A 55 0.77 -1.04 0.56
C PRO A 55 0.00 -1.14 1.90
N PRO A 56 0.68 -1.46 3.01
CA PRO A 56 0.09 -1.40 4.34
C PRO A 56 -0.61 -0.07 4.63
N LEU A 57 -1.91 -0.09 4.95
CA LEU A 57 -2.72 1.12 5.21
C LEU A 57 -2.71 1.56 6.68
N TRP A 58 -1.98 0.84 7.54
CA TRP A 58 -1.75 1.28 8.92
C TRP A 58 -1.07 2.66 8.97
N GLY A 59 -1.66 3.60 9.72
CA GLY A 59 -1.11 4.95 9.81
C GLY A 59 -1.32 5.83 8.57
N LEU A 60 -2.18 5.44 7.61
CA LEU A 60 -2.51 6.24 6.40
C LEU A 60 -2.94 7.68 6.76
N ALA A 61 -3.76 7.85 7.79
CA ALA A 61 -4.20 9.16 8.26
C ALA A 61 -3.06 10.02 8.84
N MET A 62 -1.91 9.43 9.18
CA MET A 62 -0.75 10.13 9.72
C MET A 62 0.20 10.64 8.63
N THR A 63 0.10 10.11 7.40
CA THR A 63 1.03 10.40 6.30
C THR A 63 1.14 11.90 6.01
N GLN A 64 0.01 12.61 5.95
CA GLN A 64 -0.04 14.04 5.65
C GLN A 64 0.09 14.96 6.89
N THR A 65 0.47 14.42 8.04
CA THR A 65 0.68 15.25 9.24
C THR A 65 1.96 16.07 9.15
N GLN A 66 2.03 17.18 9.90
CA GLN A 66 3.25 18.01 9.99
C GLN A 66 4.48 17.24 10.47
N ARG A 67 4.29 16.15 11.22
CA ARG A 67 5.37 15.32 11.76
C ARG A 67 5.91 14.29 10.77
N VAL A 68 5.15 13.97 9.72
CA VAL A 68 5.49 12.94 8.73
C VAL A 68 5.83 13.61 7.41
N ASN A 69 4.84 14.01 6.61
CA ASN A 69 5.06 14.76 5.39
C ASN A 69 3.79 15.51 4.95
N ARG A 70 3.72 16.82 5.18
CA ARG A 70 2.57 17.66 4.77
C ARG A 70 2.31 17.66 3.25
N GLN A 71 3.31 17.34 2.44
CA GLN A 71 3.24 17.34 0.98
C GLN A 71 3.12 15.92 0.40
N ALA A 72 2.87 14.90 1.23
CA ALA A 72 2.65 13.56 0.73
C ALA A 72 1.43 13.49 -0.18
N SER A 73 1.54 12.68 -1.23
CA SER A 73 0.46 12.31 -2.13
C SER A 73 0.12 10.82 -2.00
N PHE A 74 -0.96 10.41 -2.67
CA PHE A 74 -1.50 9.05 -2.65
C PHE A 74 -1.63 8.49 -4.07
N LEU A 75 -1.90 7.18 -4.15
CA LEU A 75 -1.73 6.34 -5.33
C LEU A 75 -0.25 6.19 -5.73
N HIS A 76 0.06 5.18 -6.53
CA HIS A 76 1.45 4.82 -6.86
C HIS A 76 2.19 5.92 -7.62
N ASP A 77 1.48 6.62 -8.49
CA ASP A 77 2.02 7.73 -9.28
C ASP A 77 1.91 9.08 -8.56
N GLY A 78 1.40 9.08 -7.32
CA GLY A 78 1.31 10.27 -6.48
C GLY A 78 0.34 11.34 -7.00
N ARG A 79 -0.61 11.00 -7.88
CA ARG A 79 -1.54 11.99 -8.46
C ARG A 79 -2.50 12.58 -7.42
N ALA A 80 -2.92 11.80 -6.42
CA ALA A 80 -3.95 12.21 -5.46
C ALA A 80 -3.36 13.04 -4.31
N CYS A 81 -3.92 14.21 -4.04
CA CYS A 81 -3.48 15.12 -2.97
C CYS A 81 -4.22 14.89 -1.65
N SER A 82 -5.25 14.03 -1.63
CA SER A 82 -6.04 13.71 -0.46
C SER A 82 -6.46 12.24 -0.45
N ILE A 83 -6.85 11.73 0.73
CA ILE A 83 -7.38 10.37 0.86
C ILE A 83 -8.70 10.25 0.09
N GLU A 84 -9.51 11.30 0.11
CA GLU A 84 -10.78 11.38 -0.62
C GLU A 84 -10.57 11.28 -2.13
N GLU A 85 -9.60 12.01 -2.69
CA GLU A 85 -9.24 11.88 -4.11
C GLU A 85 -8.73 10.48 -4.43
N ALA A 86 -7.88 9.90 -3.58
CA ALA A 86 -7.40 8.54 -3.77
C ALA A 86 -8.56 7.53 -3.80
N ILE A 87 -9.55 7.68 -2.91
CA ILE A 87 -10.76 6.84 -2.89
C ILE A 87 -11.55 7.01 -4.20
N ILE A 88 -11.80 8.25 -4.63
CA ILE A 88 -12.60 8.55 -5.82
C ILE A 88 -11.90 8.08 -7.10
N TRP A 89 -10.58 8.15 -7.16
CA TRP A 89 -9.78 7.78 -8.34
C TRP A 89 -9.32 6.33 -8.36
N ASN A 90 -9.63 5.54 -7.33
CA ASN A 90 -9.42 4.09 -7.39
C ASN A 90 -10.19 3.49 -8.58
N ALA A 91 -9.54 2.55 -9.27
CA ALA A 91 -10.06 1.92 -10.47
C ALA A 91 -9.70 0.41 -10.47
N GLY A 92 -9.88 -0.26 -11.61
CA GLY A 92 -9.54 -1.68 -11.76
C GLY A 92 -10.40 -2.58 -10.87
N GLU A 93 -9.76 -3.54 -10.19
CA GLU A 93 -10.42 -4.50 -9.28
C GLU A 93 -11.25 -3.81 -8.19
N ALA A 94 -10.81 -2.62 -7.72
CA ALA A 94 -11.49 -1.86 -6.67
C ALA A 94 -12.92 -1.42 -7.05
N THR A 95 -13.25 -1.38 -8.34
CA THR A 95 -14.59 -1.02 -8.82
C THR A 95 -15.63 -2.13 -8.65
N THR A 96 -15.16 -3.36 -8.40
CA THR A 96 -15.99 -4.57 -8.32
C THR A 96 -15.97 -5.23 -6.95
N ALA A 97 -15.19 -4.67 -6.02
CA ALA A 97 -14.97 -5.18 -4.68
C ALA A 97 -16.16 -4.98 -3.73
#